data_AF-A0A2M6Z6X5-F1
#
_entry.id   AF-A0A2M6Z6X5-F1
#
_cell.length_a   1.000
_cell.length_b   1.000
_cell.length_c   1.000
_cell.angle_alpha   90.00
_cell.angle_beta   90.00
_cell.angle_gamma   90.00
#
_symmetry.space_group_name_H-M   'P 1'
#
loop_
_entity.id
_entity.type
_entity.pdbx_description
1 polymer ?
#
loop_
_entity_poly.entity_id
_entity_poly.type
_entity_poly.pdbx_seq_one_letter_code
_entity_poly.pdbx_strand_id
1 'polypeptide(L)'
;MKKIVVLPSFERSFNKLSAQEKKLTTESLKRFNFMLVSKKIFVGLGFKKINHDKYELRVNIRLRVIIKSEKDAYYLVLVGRHDEVRKYLRNYR
;
A
#
# COMPACT_ATOMS: atom_id res chain seq x y z
N MET A 1 17.68 3.21 -5.06
CA MET A 1 16.54 3.33 -4.13
C MET A 1 15.30 2.89 -4.87
N LYS A 2 14.41 2.07 -4.28
CA LYS A 2 13.21 1.66 -5.03
C LYS A 2 12.25 2.85 -5.17
N LYS A 3 11.79 3.15 -6.38
CA LYS A 3 10.79 4.20 -6.65
C LYS A 3 9.38 3.72 -6.29
N ILE A 4 8.49 4.63 -5.95
CA ILE A 4 7.07 4.34 -5.78
C ILE A 4 6.36 4.65 -7.11
N VAL A 5 5.62 3.68 -7.63
CA VAL A 5 4.82 3.82 -8.86
C VAL A 5 3.35 3.63 -8.51
N VAL A 6 2.50 4.57 -8.89
CA VAL A 6 1.05 4.47 -8.69
C VAL A 6 0.44 3.80 -9.92
N LEU A 7 -0.25 2.67 -9.74
CA LEU A 7 -0.97 2.04 -10.84
C LEU A 7 -2.38 2.61 -11.00
N PRO A 8 -2.95 2.62 -12.21
CA PRO A 8 -4.33 3.05 -12.43
C PRO A 8 -5.36 2.28 -11.58
N SER A 9 -5.08 1.02 -11.25
CA SER A 9 -5.92 0.22 -10.34
C SER A 9 -5.95 0.81 -8.93
N PHE A 10 -4.82 1.31 -8.44
CA PHE A 10 -4.73 1.97 -7.15
C PHE A 10 -5.53 3.27 -7.18
N GLU A 11 -5.34 4.11 -8.20
CA GLU A 11 -6.07 5.39 -8.33
C GLU A 11 -7.59 5.17 -8.32
N ARG A 12 -8.08 4.19 -9.09
CA ARG A 12 -9.50 3.82 -9.11
C ARG A 12 -10.01 3.42 -7.72
N SER A 13 -9.22 2.67 -6.96
CA SER A 13 -9.61 2.25 -5.61
C SER A 13 -9.51 3.40 -4.59
N PHE A 14 -8.49 4.24 -4.71
CA PHE A 14 -8.27 5.42 -3.87
C PHE A 14 -9.38 6.45 -4.05
N ASN A 15 -9.84 6.65 -5.28
CA ASN A 15 -10.90 7.61 -5.59
C ASN A 15 -12.24 7.27 -4.95
N LYS A 16 -12.49 5.98 -4.67
CA LYS A 16 -13.69 5.49 -3.98
C LYS A 16 -13.68 5.70 -2.46
N LEU A 17 -12.53 6.03 -1.89
CA LEU A 17 -12.39 6.26 -0.45
C LEU A 17 -13.08 7.56 -0.03
N SER A 18 -13.58 7.59 1.20
CA SER A 18 -14.03 8.83 1.85
C SER A 18 -12.86 9.82 2.01
N ALA A 19 -13.17 11.11 2.19
CA ALA A 19 -12.15 12.13 2.42
C ALA A 19 -11.21 11.79 3.60
N GLN A 20 -11.77 11.24 4.68
CA GLN A 20 -11.00 10.81 5.84
C GLN A 20 -10.09 9.62 5.52
N GLU A 21 -10.60 8.61 4.81
CA GLU A 21 -9.79 7.45 4.39
C GLU A 21 -8.68 7.88 3.41
N LYS A 22 -8.94 8.82 2.50
CA LYS A 22 -7.92 9.41 1.61
C LYS A 22 -6.83 10.10 2.41
N LYS A 23 -7.20 10.92 3.41
CA LYS A 23 -6.24 11.60 4.28
C LYS A 23 -5.32 10.61 5.01
N LEU A 24 -5.90 9.61 5.68
CA LEU A 24 -5.13 8.59 6.40
C LEU A 24 -4.22 7.77 5.48
N THR A 25 -4.70 7.44 4.28
CA THR A 25 -3.92 6.71 3.29
C THR A 25 -2.74 7.54 2.81
N THR A 26 -2.95 8.83 2.51
CA THR A 26 -1.88 9.76 2.11
C THR A 26 -0.84 9.92 3.21
N GLU A 27 -1.24 10.07 4.47
CA GLU A 27 -0.32 10.16 5.61
C GLU A 27 0.53 8.89 5.76
N SER A 28 -0.10 7.72 5.61
CA SER A 28 0.60 6.43 5.66
C SER A 28 1.59 6.27 4.50
N LEU A 29 1.23 6.69 3.29
CA LEU A 29 2.12 6.68 2.12
C LEU A 29 3.28 7.66 2.27
N LYS A 30 3.08 8.83 2.88
CA LYS A 30 4.16 9.76 3.21
C LYS A 30 5.17 9.13 4.16
N ARG A 31 4.70 8.46 5.22
CA ARG A 31 5.58 7.73 6.16
C ARG A 31 6.32 6.59 5.48
N PHE A 32 5.64 5.86 4.60
CA PHE A 32 6.27 4.81 3.79
C PHE A 32 7.36 5.38 2.88
N ASN A 33 7.08 6.46 2.14
CA ASN A 33 8.09 7.13 1.31
C ASN A 33 9.28 7.61 2.13
N PHE A 34 9.02 8.21 3.30
CA PHE A 34 10.08 8.64 4.20
C PHE A 34 10.94 7.46 4.69
N MET A 35 10.35 6.31 5.04
CA MET A 35 11.07 5.09 5.40
C MET A 35 11.99 4.63 4.25
N LEU A 36 11.51 4.67 3.01
CA LEU A 36 12.30 4.28 1.84
C LEU A 36 13.50 5.21 1.60
N VAL A 37 13.29 6.53 1.75
CA VAL A 37 14.33 7.54 1.53
C VAL A 37 15.37 7.54 2.66
N SER A 38 14.90 7.51 3.90
CA SER A 38 15.77 7.60 5.08
C SER A 38 16.48 6.29 5.44
N LYS A 39 16.06 5.16 4.86
CA LYS A 39 16.45 3.79 5.26
C LYS A 39 16.23 3.49 6.76
N LYS A 40 15.47 4.31 7.48
CA LYS A 40 15.13 4.11 8.89
C LYS A 40 13.82 3.35 8.99
N ILE A 41 13.82 2.23 9.71
CA ILE A 41 12.61 1.44 9.96
C ILE A 41 11.78 2.16 11.01
N PHE A 42 10.53 2.47 10.67
CA PHE A 42 9.57 3.01 11.62
C PHE A 42 8.80 1.86 12.27
N VAL A 43 9.03 1.66 13.56
CA VAL A 43 8.20 0.78 14.38
C VAL A 43 6.76 1.29 14.30
N GLY A 44 5.82 0.39 13.98
CA GLY A 44 4.40 0.73 13.88
C GLY A 44 3.90 1.20 12.50
N LEU A 45 4.74 1.22 11.45
CA LEU A 45 4.28 1.58 10.09
C LEU A 45 3.26 0.58 9.51
N GLY A 46 3.22 -0.65 10.04
CA GLY A 46 2.32 -1.69 9.52
C GLY A 46 2.66 -2.13 8.10
N PHE A 47 3.91 -1.91 7.66
CA PHE A 47 4.43 -2.41 6.39
C PHE A 47 4.95 -3.84 6.58
N LYS A 48 4.37 -4.81 5.87
CA LYS A 48 4.67 -6.24 6.03
C LYS A 48 4.67 -6.96 4.69
N LYS A 49 5.60 -7.90 4.50
CA LYS A 49 5.56 -8.85 3.38
C LYS A 49 4.42 -9.86 3.55
N ILE A 50 3.58 -10.01 2.52
CA ILE A 50 2.49 -10.99 2.52
C ILE A 50 3.00 -12.33 1.97
N ASN A 51 3.43 -12.34 0.70
CA ASN A 51 4.03 -13.49 0.02
C ASN A 51 4.85 -12.99 -1.18
N HIS A 52 5.76 -13.82 -1.72
CA HIS A 52 6.56 -13.54 -2.93
C HIS A 52 7.04 -12.08 -3.07
N ASP A 53 6.42 -11.34 -3.98
CA ASP A 53 6.66 -9.97 -4.37
C ASP A 53 5.62 -9.00 -3.78
N LYS A 54 4.73 -9.46 -2.91
CA LYS A 54 3.56 -8.72 -2.42
C LYS A 54 3.75 -8.30 -0.98
N TYR A 55 3.40 -7.05 -0.73
CA TYR A 55 3.51 -6.37 0.55
C TYR A 55 2.20 -5.68 0.87
N GLU A 56 1.98 -5.48 2.15
CA GLU A 56 0.88 -4.72 2.71
C GLU A 56 1.42 -3.52 3.47
N LEU A 57 0.74 -2.39 3.34
CA LEU A 57 0.83 -1.27 4.26
C LEU A 57 -0.53 -1.09 4.96
N ARG A 58 -0.57 -1.31 6.27
CA ARG A 58 -1.78 -1.09 7.08
C ARG A 58 -1.97 0.40 7.34
N VAL A 59 -3.05 0.97 6.83
CA VAL A 59 -3.42 2.38 7.06
C VAL A 59 -4.15 2.52 8.39
N ASN A 60 -5.08 1.61 8.67
CA ASN A 60 -5.76 1.47 9.96
C ASN A 60 -6.30 0.03 10.12
N ILE A 61 -7.15 -0.23 11.11
CA ILE A 61 -7.69 -1.57 11.33
C ILE A 61 -8.56 -2.10 10.18
N ARG A 62 -9.15 -1.21 9.36
CA ARG A 62 -10.06 -1.55 8.25
C ARG A 62 -9.41 -1.45 6.89
N LEU A 63 -8.41 -0.59 6.70
CA LEU A 63 -7.90 -0.17 5.39
C LEU A 63 -6.43 -0.57 5.20
N ARG A 64 -6.12 -1.17 4.05
CA ARG A 64 -4.78 -1.65 3.68
C ARG A 64 -4.46 -1.25 2.25
N VAL A 65 -3.20 -0.90 2.01
CA VAL A 65 -2.63 -0.72 0.68
C VAL A 65 -1.84 -1.98 0.31
N ILE A 66 -2.13 -2.54 -0.86
CA ILE A 66 -1.39 -3.65 -1.44
C ILE A 66 -0.36 -3.12 -2.41
N ILE A 67 0.87 -3.60 -2.21
CA ILE A 67 2.07 -3.14 -2.89
C ILE A 67 2.73 -4.34 -3.53
N LYS A 68 3.07 -4.24 -4.82
CA LYS A 68 3.93 -5.22 -5.49
C LYS A 68 5.35 -4.66 -5.55
N SER A 69 6.35 -5.46 -5.23
CA SER A 69 7.76 -5.10 -5.32
C SER A 69 8.38 -5.82 -6.50
N GLU A 70 8.89 -5.08 -7.47
CA GLU A 70 9.54 -5.66 -8.64
C GLU A 70 10.76 -4.82 -8.98
N LYS A 71 11.91 -5.48 -9.16
CA LYS A 71 13.22 -4.87 -9.45
C LYS A 71 13.46 -3.62 -8.58
N ASP A 72 13.44 -2.44 -9.21
CA ASP A 72 13.72 -1.12 -8.69
C ASP A 72 12.47 -0.34 -8.24
N ALA A 73 11.30 -0.95 -8.14
CA ALA A 73 10.06 -0.26 -7.84
C ALA A 73 9.14 -0.97 -6.83
N TYR A 74 8.37 -0.15 -6.12
CA TYR A 74 7.17 -0.53 -5.37
C TYR A 74 5.95 0.02 -6.09
N TYR A 75 5.13 -0.87 -6.62
CA TYR A 75 3.90 -0.53 -7.31
C TYR A 75 2.74 -0.52 -6.30
N LEU A 76 2.10 0.63 -6.11
CA LEU A 76 0.84 0.71 -5.39
C LEU A 76 -0.24 0.13 -6.29
N VAL A 77 -0.86 -0.98 -5.87
CA VAL A 77 -1.79 -1.72 -6.74
C VAL A 77 -3.24 -1.54 -6.34
N LEU A 78 -3.51 -1.53 -5.04
CA LEU A 78 -4.86 -1.43 -4.49
C LEU A 78 -4.82 -0.74 -3.14
N VAL A 79 -5.81 0.09 -2.82
CA VAL A 79 -6.19 0.42 -1.44
C VAL A 79 -7.62 -0.04 -1.21
N GLY A 80 -7.85 -0.74 -0.11
CA GLY A 80 -9.19 -1.27 0.15
C GLY A 80 -9.35 -1.86 1.54
N ARG A 81 -10.58 -2.24 1.82
CA ARG A 81 -10.94 -2.94 3.06
C ARG A 81 -10.56 -4.42 2.99
N HIS A 82 -10.70 -5.13 4.11
CA HIS A 82 -10.37 -6.56 4.21
C HIS A 82 -10.92 -7.40 3.07
N ASP A 83 -12.19 -7.22 2.70
CA ASP A 83 -12.83 -8.04 1.67
C ASP A 83 -12.32 -7.72 0.27
N GLU A 84 -12.09 -6.45 -0.03
CA GLU A 84 -11.53 -6.01 -1.32
C GLU A 84 -10.09 -6.52 -1.48
N VAL A 85 -9.30 -6.43 -0.41
CA VAL A 85 -7.93 -6.93 -0.36
C VAL A 85 -7.90 -8.45 -0.51
N ARG A 86 -8.77 -9.18 0.20
CA ARG A 86 -8.88 -10.64 0.08
C ARG A 86 -9.29 -11.05 -1.33
N LYS A 87 -10.29 -10.38 -1.91
CA LYS A 87 -10.75 -10.63 -3.28
C LYS A 87 -9.62 -10.40 -4.28
N TYR A 88 -8.88 -9.31 -4.13
CA TYR A 88 -7.73 -9.01 -4.97
C TYR A 88 -6.66 -10.08 -4.84
N LEU A 89 -6.21 -10.39 -3.63
CA LEU A 89 -5.14 -11.38 -3.40
C LEU A 89 -5.50 -12.79 -3.87
N ARG A 90 -6.78 -13.19 -3.85
CA ARG A 90 -7.23 -14.47 -4.41
C ARG A 90 -7.10 -14.53 -5.94
N ASN A 91 -7.36 -13.42 -6.61
CA ASN A 91 -7.31 -13.35 -8.07
C ASN A 91 -5.91 -13.00 -8.60
N TYR A 92 -5.00 -12.62 -7.71
CA TYR A 92 -3.66 -12.17 -8.05
C TYR A 92 -2.68 -13.35 -7.97
N ARG A 93 -2.66 -14.15 -9.04
CA ARG A 93 -1.68 -15.23 -9.27
C ARG A 93 -0.30 -14.63 -9.58
#